data_AF-A0A5N6V8N1-F1
#
_entry.id   AF-A0A5N6V8N1-F1
#
_cell.length_a   1.000
_cell.length_b   1.000
_cell.length_c   1.000
_cell.angle_alpha   90.00
_cell.angle_beta   90.00
_cell.angle_gamma   90.00
#
_symmetry.space_group_name_H-M   'P 1'
#
loop_
_entity.id
_entity.type
_entity.pdbx_description
1 polymer ?
#
loop_
_entity_poly.entity_id
_entity_poly.type
_entity_poly.pdbx_seq_one_letter_code
_entity_poly.pdbx_strand_id
1 'polypeptide(L)'
;MSTLCKVLLRLLGAIAHDACLSSEQREQAMYIGVSFLAHKNACRLMAQVSGLLKGEVIISPCHRAIGATEHTDTLTHRHGKYLQAVMTDFRIAPTIADFEGHPIELVSILDPAVENSLPGEKRFQLHEDLLSREKKANEDLIQCTEDYGYHYIFRAGLQEYYMTKTVVENVNFWRPDPRGNDYRVHIQKLCYEAMETRLRLNDAEKRALVQATDCNMEDAYKFWSWLEKNRASYNAMKACISLLERLNEITPQGRTVNGRATLSD
;
A
#
# COMPACT_ATOMS: atom_id res chain seq x y z
N MET A 1 -20.02 9.45 19.21
CA MET A 1 -19.71 8.02 19.00
C MET A 1 -21.02 7.25 18.92
N SER A 2 -21.29 6.57 17.80
CA SER A 2 -22.58 5.89 17.56
C SER A 2 -22.80 4.72 18.53
N THR A 3 -24.06 4.32 18.71
CA THR A 3 -24.43 3.16 19.54
C THR A 3 -23.73 1.89 19.05
N LEU A 4 -23.62 1.72 17.73
CA LEU A 4 -22.92 0.59 17.11
C LEU A 4 -21.45 0.52 17.51
N CYS A 5 -20.70 1.63 17.39
CA CYS A 5 -19.29 1.65 17.79
C CYS A 5 -19.10 1.28 19.27
N LYS A 6 -19.99 1.73 20.16
CA LYS A 6 -19.94 1.36 21.58
C LYS A 6 -20.15 -0.15 21.81
N VAL A 7 -21.06 -0.76 21.06
CA VAL A 7 -21.30 -2.21 21.12
C VAL A 7 -20.08 -2.98 20.62
N LEU A 8 -19.51 -2.58 19.48
CA LEU A 8 -18.32 -3.20 18.91
C LEU A 8 -17.10 -3.09 19.83
N LEU A 9 -16.88 -1.93 20.45
CA LEU A 9 -15.79 -1.75 21.42
C LEU A 9 -15.98 -2.61 22.69
N ARG A 10 -17.21 -2.80 23.15
CA ARG A 10 -17.49 -3.72 24.28
C ARG A 10 -17.21 -5.16 23.90
N LEU A 11 -17.58 -5.58 22.68
CA LEU A 11 -17.26 -6.91 22.16
C LEU A 11 -15.74 -7.12 22.10
N LEU A 12 -15.00 -6.17 21.54
CA LEU A 12 -13.52 -6.22 21.51
C LEU A 12 -12.93 -6.31 22.92
N GLY A 13 -13.48 -5.54 23.87
CA GLY A 13 -13.09 -5.62 25.27
C GLY A 13 -13.33 -7.00 25.89
N ALA A 14 -14.46 -7.65 25.58
CA ALA A 14 -14.75 -9.01 26.03
C ALA A 14 -13.77 -10.02 25.41
N ILE A 15 -13.54 -9.96 24.09
CA ILE A 15 -12.60 -10.84 23.37
C ILE A 15 -11.19 -10.69 23.96
N ALA A 16 -10.71 -9.47 24.16
CA ALA A 16 -9.37 -9.18 24.68
C ALA A 16 -9.09 -9.80 26.06
N HIS A 17 -10.12 -10.01 26.88
CA HIS A 17 -9.98 -10.54 28.25
C HIS A 17 -10.46 -12.00 28.39
N ASP A 18 -10.90 -12.65 27.30
CA ASP A 18 -11.37 -14.03 27.34
C ASP A 18 -10.20 -15.01 27.30
N ALA A 19 -9.88 -15.62 28.44
CA ALA A 19 -8.79 -16.59 28.59
C ALA A 19 -8.96 -17.86 27.74
N CYS A 20 -10.15 -18.13 27.19
CA CYS A 20 -10.39 -19.27 26.32
C CYS A 20 -9.91 -19.04 24.87
N LEU A 21 -9.59 -17.79 24.51
CA LEU A 21 -9.13 -17.41 23.18
C LEU A 21 -7.60 -17.38 23.09
N SER A 22 -7.09 -17.56 21.87
CA SER A 22 -5.64 -17.51 21.61
C SER A 22 -5.04 -16.13 21.96
N SER A 23 -3.74 -16.09 22.26
CA SER A 23 -3.04 -14.81 22.53
C SER A 23 -3.18 -13.85 21.35
N GLU A 24 -3.03 -14.37 20.13
CA GLU A 24 -3.14 -13.60 18.90
C GLU A 24 -4.52 -12.94 18.75
N GLN A 25 -5.61 -13.67 18.97
CA GLN A 25 -6.96 -13.09 18.89
C GLN A 25 -7.20 -12.01 19.95
N ARG A 26 -6.66 -12.20 21.17
CA ARG A 26 -6.78 -11.22 22.24
C ARG A 26 -5.99 -9.95 21.94
N GLU A 27 -4.76 -10.09 21.45
CA GLU A 27 -3.90 -8.98 21.03
C GLU A 27 -4.53 -8.21 19.86
N GLN A 28 -5.10 -8.93 18.88
CA GLN A 28 -5.85 -8.32 17.79
C GLN A 28 -7.02 -7.48 18.28
N ALA A 29 -7.82 -8.01 19.20
CA ALA A 29 -8.94 -7.28 19.77
C ALA A 29 -8.51 -6.01 20.51
N MET A 30 -7.43 -6.07 21.30
CA MET A 30 -6.87 -4.91 21.99
C MET A 30 -6.41 -3.83 21.00
N TYR A 31 -5.62 -4.23 20.01
CA TYR A 31 -5.10 -3.30 19.01
C TYR A 31 -6.21 -2.63 18.19
N ILE A 32 -7.23 -3.38 17.75
CA ILE A 32 -8.38 -2.79 17.03
C ILE A 32 -9.05 -1.73 17.91
N GLY A 33 -9.24 -2.02 19.20
CA GLY A 33 -9.79 -1.08 20.17
C GLY A 33 -8.94 0.19 20.31
N VAL A 34 -7.62 0.05 20.40
CA VAL A 34 -6.68 1.18 20.52
C VAL A 34 -6.59 1.98 19.23
N SER A 35 -6.44 1.31 18.08
CA SER A 35 -6.37 1.94 16.75
C SER A 35 -7.63 2.77 16.47
N PHE A 36 -8.81 2.30 16.86
CA PHE A 36 -10.04 3.07 16.75
C PHE A 36 -10.01 4.39 17.52
N LEU A 37 -9.28 4.51 18.63
CA LEU A 37 -9.16 5.78 19.35
C LEU A 37 -8.39 6.83 18.54
N ALA A 38 -7.47 6.38 17.68
CA ALA A 38 -6.71 7.25 16.78
C ALA A 38 -7.55 7.69 15.58
N HIS A 39 -8.10 6.75 14.79
CA HIS A 39 -8.77 7.08 13.53
C HIS A 39 -10.27 7.40 13.68
N LYS A 40 -10.94 6.93 14.76
CA LYS A 40 -12.38 7.14 15.06
C LYS A 40 -13.34 6.82 13.90
N ASN A 41 -12.91 5.93 13.00
CA ASN A 41 -13.63 5.58 11.79
C ASN A 41 -14.52 4.35 12.03
N ALA A 42 -15.84 4.53 11.90
CA ALA A 42 -16.82 3.49 12.18
C ALA A 42 -16.79 2.35 11.16
N CYS A 43 -16.64 2.65 9.87
CA CYS A 43 -16.55 1.64 8.82
C CYS A 43 -15.30 0.80 8.98
N ARG A 44 -14.17 1.43 9.31
CA ARG A 44 -12.92 0.74 9.64
C ARG A 44 -13.07 -0.20 10.84
N LEU A 45 -13.67 0.28 11.93
CA LEU A 45 -13.93 -0.54 13.12
C LEU A 45 -14.81 -1.75 12.80
N MET A 46 -15.88 -1.55 12.02
CA MET A 46 -16.75 -2.63 11.59
C MET A 46 -15.99 -3.67 10.76
N ALA A 47 -15.17 -3.22 9.80
CA ALA A 47 -14.41 -4.10 8.92
C ALA A 47 -13.38 -4.92 9.71
N GLN A 48 -12.68 -4.28 10.66
CA GLN A 48 -11.72 -4.95 11.54
C GLN A 48 -12.40 -5.97 12.47
N VAL A 49 -13.56 -5.63 13.07
CA VAL A 49 -14.31 -6.59 13.89
C VAL A 49 -14.83 -7.76 13.04
N SER A 50 -15.31 -7.49 11.83
CA SER A 50 -15.75 -8.51 10.87
C SER A 50 -14.62 -9.49 10.55
N GLY A 51 -13.43 -8.99 10.19
CA GLY A 51 -12.25 -9.81 9.92
C GLY A 51 -11.81 -10.63 11.14
N LEU A 52 -11.77 -10.02 12.33
CA LEU A 52 -11.42 -10.71 13.58
C LEU A 52 -12.36 -11.89 13.85
N LEU A 53 -13.67 -11.70 13.67
CA LEU A 53 -14.67 -12.76 13.88
C LEU A 53 -14.58 -13.88 12.84
N LYS A 54 -14.06 -13.60 11.65
CA LYS A 54 -13.74 -14.60 10.62
C LYS A 54 -12.41 -15.32 10.87
N GLY A 55 -11.66 -14.90 11.89
CA GLY A 55 -10.32 -15.43 12.19
C GLY A 55 -9.23 -14.90 11.25
N GLU A 56 -9.47 -13.76 10.59
CA GLU A 56 -8.47 -13.13 9.73
C GLU A 56 -7.42 -12.38 10.56
N VAL A 57 -6.16 -12.55 10.19
CA VAL A 57 -5.05 -11.82 10.82
C VAL A 57 -5.00 -10.40 10.27
N ILE A 58 -5.36 -9.43 11.12
CA ILE A 58 -5.45 -8.01 10.76
C ILE A 58 -4.15 -7.27 11.07
N ILE A 59 -3.37 -7.76 12.04
CA ILE A 59 -2.15 -7.09 12.49
C ILE A 59 -0.96 -7.76 11.84
N SER A 60 -0.18 -6.96 11.12
CA SER A 60 1.16 -7.37 10.71
C SER A 60 2.15 -7.00 11.82
N PRO A 61 3.19 -7.81 12.08
CA PRO A 61 4.25 -7.45 13.00
C PRO A 61 4.97 -6.18 12.54
N CYS A 62 5.58 -5.45 13.47
CA CYS A 62 6.48 -4.35 13.09
C CYS A 62 7.63 -4.89 12.23
N HIS A 63 7.92 -4.19 11.15
CA HIS A 63 8.99 -4.54 10.21
C HIS A 63 10.38 -4.12 10.72
N ARG A 64 10.43 -3.54 11.92
CA ARG A 64 11.69 -3.25 12.63
C ARG A 64 12.13 -4.47 13.44
N ALA A 65 12.51 -5.52 12.73
CA ALA A 65 13.28 -6.64 13.24
C ALA A 65 14.07 -7.12 12.02
N ILE A 66 15.40 -7.00 11.98
CA ILE A 66 16.33 -7.77 12.80
C ILE A 66 17.51 -6.85 13.25
N GLY A 67 18.28 -7.25 14.26
CA GLY A 67 19.16 -6.37 15.06
C GLY A 67 20.19 -5.55 14.28
N ALA A 68 20.66 -4.45 14.90
CA ALA A 68 21.67 -3.52 14.40
C ALA A 68 23.00 -4.16 13.96
N THR A 69 23.22 -5.44 14.26
CA THR A 69 24.38 -6.24 13.89
C THR A 69 24.22 -7.05 12.60
N GLU A 70 23.01 -7.25 12.07
CA GLU A 70 22.77 -8.05 10.84
C GLU A 70 22.63 -7.19 9.57
N HIS A 71 22.59 -5.87 9.70
CA HIS A 71 22.26 -4.97 8.59
C HIS A 71 23.43 -4.23 7.95
N THR A 72 24.69 -4.50 8.30
CA THR A 72 25.83 -3.82 7.65
C THR A 72 26.04 -4.26 6.20
N ASP A 73 25.58 -5.45 5.83
CA ASP A 73 25.84 -6.04 4.50
C ASP A 73 24.66 -5.88 3.52
N THR A 74 23.54 -5.32 3.96
CA THR A 74 22.36 -5.12 3.09
C THR A 74 22.65 -4.10 2.00
N LEU A 75 21.94 -4.23 0.87
CA LEU A 75 22.11 -3.30 -0.25
C LEU A 75 21.70 -1.89 0.14
N THR A 76 20.63 -1.73 0.93
CA THR A 76 20.17 -0.43 1.42
C THR A 76 21.17 0.22 2.37
N HIS A 77 21.88 -0.54 3.19
CA HIS A 77 22.94 0.00 4.03
C HIS A 77 24.15 0.43 3.21
N ARG A 78 24.68 -0.47 2.36
CA ARG A 78 25.86 -0.21 1.51
C ARG A 78 25.66 0.97 0.56
N HIS A 79 24.45 1.14 0.04
CA HIS A 79 24.13 2.14 -0.98
C HIS A 79 23.22 3.26 -0.47
N GLY A 80 23.04 3.39 0.85
CA GLY A 80 22.10 4.33 1.46
C GLY A 80 22.29 5.79 1.02
N LYS A 81 23.54 6.22 0.77
CA LYS A 81 23.81 7.58 0.24
C LYS A 81 23.16 7.84 -1.12
N TYR A 82 23.07 6.82 -1.98
CA TYR A 82 22.45 6.95 -3.29
C TYR A 82 20.92 6.91 -3.19
N LEU A 83 20.38 6.08 -2.28
CA LEU A 83 18.96 6.11 -1.95
C LEU A 83 18.54 7.48 -1.45
N GLN A 84 19.31 8.07 -0.54
CA GLN A 84 19.05 9.42 -0.01
C GLN A 84 19.05 10.49 -1.11
N ALA A 85 19.92 10.39 -2.12
CA ALA A 85 19.92 11.29 -3.27
C ALA A 85 18.60 11.20 -4.07
N VAL A 86 18.13 9.97 -4.35
CA VAL A 86 16.81 9.76 -4.99
C VAL A 86 15.70 10.35 -4.12
N MET A 87 15.75 10.20 -2.80
CA MET A 87 14.73 10.77 -1.91
C MET A 87 14.70 12.29 -1.97
N THR A 88 15.87 12.93 -2.04
CA THR A 88 15.98 14.37 -2.22
C THR A 88 15.40 14.82 -3.56
N ASP A 89 15.65 14.11 -4.66
CA ASP A 89 15.13 14.43 -5.98
C ASP A 89 13.60 14.35 -6.04
N PHE A 90 13.03 13.33 -5.40
CA PHE A 90 11.58 13.15 -5.27
C PHE A 90 10.94 13.94 -4.12
N ARG A 91 11.73 14.65 -3.32
CA ARG A 91 11.32 15.43 -2.14
C ARG A 91 10.56 14.60 -1.10
N ILE A 92 11.00 13.37 -0.88
CA ILE A 92 10.41 12.45 0.11
C ILE A 92 11.05 12.71 1.48
N ALA A 93 10.21 12.92 2.48
CA ALA A 93 10.62 13.03 3.88
C ALA A 93 10.02 11.87 4.69
N PRO A 94 10.84 11.13 5.45
CA PRO A 94 10.34 10.04 6.29
C PRO A 94 9.48 10.55 7.45
N THR A 95 8.49 9.76 7.83
CA THR A 95 7.68 9.94 9.04
C THR A 95 8.26 9.15 10.22
N ILE A 96 7.78 9.42 11.44
CA ILE A 96 8.16 8.65 12.64
C ILE A 96 7.84 7.16 12.46
N ALA A 97 6.65 6.85 11.93
CA ALA A 97 6.22 5.48 11.65
C ALA A 97 7.15 4.75 10.68
N ASP A 98 7.75 5.50 9.73
CA ASP A 98 8.71 4.92 8.80
C ASP A 98 10.06 4.61 9.46
N PHE A 99 10.52 5.44 10.39
CA PHE A 99 11.72 5.12 11.16
C PHE A 99 11.48 3.91 12.06
N GLU A 100 10.33 3.87 12.74
CA GLU A 100 9.96 2.82 13.69
C GLU A 100 9.53 1.51 13.03
N GLY A 101 9.43 1.46 11.70
CA GLY A 101 9.06 0.26 10.96
C GLY A 101 7.66 -0.22 11.29
N HIS A 102 6.75 0.72 11.56
CA HIS A 102 5.36 0.38 11.84
C HIS A 102 4.72 -0.31 10.62
N PRO A 103 3.75 -1.21 10.85
CA PRO A 103 2.95 -1.79 9.79
C PRO A 103 2.39 -0.72 8.85
N ILE A 104 2.18 -1.11 7.59
CA ILE A 104 1.48 -0.29 6.62
C ILE A 104 -0.01 -0.30 6.99
N GLU A 105 -0.52 0.86 7.36
CA GLU A 105 -1.94 1.14 7.53
C GLU A 105 -2.37 2.11 6.44
N LEU A 106 -3.14 1.63 5.48
CA LEU A 106 -3.61 2.39 4.34
C LEU A 106 -4.63 3.46 4.78
N VAL A 107 -5.48 3.16 5.77
CA VAL A 107 -6.44 4.15 6.30
C VAL A 107 -5.77 5.45 6.79
N SER A 108 -4.51 5.40 7.21
CA SER A 108 -3.77 6.57 7.71
C SER A 108 -3.47 7.64 6.64
N ILE A 109 -3.50 7.26 5.36
CA ILE A 109 -3.25 8.16 4.22
C ILE A 109 -4.45 8.26 3.26
N LEU A 110 -5.59 7.65 3.61
CA LEU A 110 -6.82 7.75 2.83
C LEU A 110 -7.34 9.19 2.88
N ASP A 111 -7.58 9.79 1.71
CA ASP A 111 -8.21 11.11 1.62
C ASP A 111 -9.66 11.03 2.13
N PRO A 112 -10.03 11.78 3.18
CA PRO A 112 -11.40 11.80 3.67
C PRO A 112 -12.44 12.20 2.62
N ALA A 113 -12.08 12.99 1.60
CA ALA A 113 -12.98 13.34 0.51
C ALA A 113 -13.35 12.12 -0.34
N VAL A 114 -12.39 11.23 -0.60
CA VAL A 114 -12.62 9.97 -1.32
C VAL A 114 -13.58 9.10 -0.53
N GLU A 115 -13.32 8.89 0.76
CA GLU A 115 -14.19 8.11 1.63
C GLU A 115 -15.62 8.68 1.71
N ASN A 116 -15.74 10.00 1.89
CA ASN A 116 -17.02 10.67 2.03
C ASN A 116 -17.84 10.70 0.74
N SER A 117 -17.19 10.54 -0.43
CA SER A 117 -17.88 10.43 -1.72
C SER A 117 -18.67 9.13 -1.88
N LEU A 118 -18.37 8.11 -1.07
CA LEU A 118 -19.02 6.80 -1.15
C LEU A 118 -20.24 6.70 -0.20
N PRO A 119 -21.34 6.06 -0.65
CA PRO A 119 -22.46 5.71 0.21
C PRO A 119 -22.05 4.62 1.22
N GLY A 120 -22.80 4.50 2.32
CA GLY A 120 -22.42 3.70 3.49
C GLY A 120 -21.94 2.27 3.21
N GLU A 121 -22.65 1.52 2.36
CA GLU A 121 -22.28 0.14 2.00
C GLU A 121 -20.95 0.10 1.20
N LYS A 122 -20.81 0.94 0.18
CA LYS A 122 -19.55 1.04 -0.60
C LYS A 122 -18.40 1.56 0.25
N ARG A 123 -18.67 2.44 1.21
CA ARG A 123 -17.67 2.91 2.17
C ARG A 123 -17.20 1.77 3.06
N PHE A 124 -18.12 0.93 3.54
CA PHE A 124 -17.77 -0.27 4.30
C PHE A 124 -16.92 -1.23 3.45
N GLN A 125 -17.34 -1.52 2.21
CA GLN A 125 -16.57 -2.35 1.27
C GLN A 125 -15.15 -1.82 1.04
N LEU A 126 -15.01 -0.50 0.85
CA LEU A 126 -13.69 0.13 0.72
C LEU A 126 -12.79 -0.20 1.92
N HIS A 127 -13.33 -0.20 3.15
CA HIS A 127 -12.53 -0.53 4.34
C HIS A 127 -12.18 -2.01 4.46
N GLU A 128 -13.04 -2.92 3.99
CA GLU A 128 -12.69 -4.34 3.85
C GLU A 128 -11.56 -4.54 2.82
N ASP A 129 -11.66 -3.88 1.67
CA ASP A 129 -10.63 -3.93 0.63
C ASP A 129 -9.30 -3.32 1.11
N LEU A 130 -9.36 -2.22 1.87
CA LEU A 130 -8.18 -1.60 2.48
C LEU A 130 -7.47 -2.57 3.44
N LEU A 131 -8.20 -3.31 4.28
CA LEU A 131 -7.60 -4.31 5.17
C LEU A 131 -6.90 -5.43 4.39
N SER A 132 -7.56 -5.93 3.34
CA SER A 132 -6.97 -6.96 2.46
C SER A 132 -5.68 -6.46 1.80
N ARG A 133 -5.69 -5.20 1.33
CA ARG A 133 -4.57 -4.56 0.65
C ARG A 133 -3.44 -4.18 1.62
N GLU A 134 -3.75 -3.84 2.87
CA GLU A 134 -2.75 -3.66 3.94
C GLU A 134 -2.00 -4.95 4.21
N LYS A 135 -2.70 -6.08 4.33
CA LYS A 135 -2.05 -7.39 4.52
C LYS A 135 -1.03 -7.64 3.40
N LYS A 136 -1.46 -7.46 2.14
CA LYS A 136 -0.58 -7.65 0.99
C LYS A 136 0.59 -6.65 0.95
N ALA A 137 0.34 -5.40 1.32
CA ALA A 137 1.39 -4.38 1.40
C ALA A 137 2.47 -4.74 2.44
N ASN A 138 2.06 -5.28 3.57
CA ASN A 138 2.99 -5.71 4.62
C ASN A 138 3.75 -6.98 4.21
N GLU A 139 3.12 -7.93 3.51
CA GLU A 139 3.83 -9.08 2.91
C GLU A 139 4.91 -8.62 1.91
N ASP A 140 4.57 -7.68 1.03
CA ASP A 140 5.53 -7.16 0.04
C ASP A 140 6.65 -6.33 0.71
N LEU A 141 6.36 -5.67 1.85
CA LEU A 141 7.37 -4.95 2.62
C LEU A 141 8.37 -5.90 3.28
N ILE A 142 7.90 -7.05 3.78
CA ILE A 142 8.77 -8.12 4.28
C ILE A 142 9.69 -8.57 3.16
N GLN A 143 9.14 -8.88 1.98
CA GLN A 143 9.94 -9.31 0.82
C GLN A 143 11.00 -8.26 0.43
N CYS A 144 10.61 -6.98 0.33
CA CYS A 144 11.58 -5.90 0.04
C CYS A 144 12.68 -5.80 1.11
N THR A 145 12.32 -6.03 2.37
CA THR A 145 13.26 -5.99 3.50
C THR A 145 14.22 -7.17 3.46
N GLU A 146 13.76 -8.36 3.07
CA GLU A 146 14.60 -9.54 2.87
C GLU A 146 15.56 -9.37 1.68
N ASP A 147 15.07 -8.85 0.55
CA ASP A 147 15.85 -8.72 -0.68
C ASP A 147 16.92 -7.62 -0.59
N TYR A 148 16.57 -6.48 0.02
CA TYR A 148 17.38 -5.26 -0.04
C TYR A 148 17.87 -4.77 1.32
N GLY A 149 17.26 -5.21 2.42
CA GLY A 149 17.37 -4.61 3.75
C GLY A 149 16.39 -3.45 3.95
N TYR A 150 15.93 -3.21 5.17
CA TYR A 150 14.91 -2.19 5.44
C TYR A 150 15.37 -0.77 5.05
N HIS A 151 14.51 -0.05 4.33
CA HIS A 151 14.61 1.39 4.13
C HIS A 151 13.19 1.98 4.12
N TYR A 152 13.00 3.15 4.73
CA TYR A 152 11.67 3.78 4.87
C TYR A 152 10.91 3.94 3.55
N ILE A 153 11.64 4.09 2.45
CA ILE A 153 11.04 4.26 1.13
C ILE A 153 10.19 3.07 0.67
N PHE A 154 10.54 1.85 1.08
CA PHE A 154 9.75 0.67 0.73
C PHE A 154 8.39 0.74 1.41
N ARG A 155 8.36 1.10 2.69
CA ARG A 155 7.13 1.29 3.44
C ARG A 155 6.26 2.39 2.82
N ALA A 156 6.83 3.59 2.64
CA ALA A 156 6.09 4.74 2.08
C ALA A 156 5.60 4.47 0.66
N GLY A 157 6.42 3.85 -0.19
CA GLY A 157 6.08 3.54 -1.57
C GLY A 157 5.01 2.47 -1.71
N LEU A 158 5.08 1.38 -0.92
CA LEU A 158 4.04 0.35 -0.90
C LEU A 158 2.72 0.89 -0.32
N GLN A 159 2.79 1.75 0.69
CA GLN A 159 1.62 2.41 1.27
C GLN A 159 0.88 3.25 0.21
N GLU A 160 1.58 4.10 -0.54
CA GLU A 160 0.99 4.87 -1.64
C GLU A 160 0.47 3.98 -2.78
N TYR A 161 1.22 2.93 -3.15
CA TYR A 161 0.84 2.01 -4.21
C TYR A 161 -0.50 1.33 -3.90
N TYR A 162 -0.58 0.67 -2.76
CA TYR A 162 -1.76 -0.08 -2.37
C TYR A 162 -2.94 0.83 -2.03
N MET A 163 -2.70 2.02 -1.46
CA MET A 163 -3.75 3.02 -1.25
C MET A 163 -4.39 3.45 -2.57
N THR A 164 -3.57 3.94 -3.51
CA THR A 164 -4.07 4.44 -4.78
C THR A 164 -4.74 3.34 -5.60
N LYS A 165 -4.20 2.13 -5.61
CA LYS A 165 -4.81 0.96 -6.27
C LYS A 165 -6.20 0.65 -5.69
N THR A 166 -6.31 0.59 -4.36
CA THR A 166 -7.58 0.29 -3.69
C THR A 166 -8.64 1.35 -3.99
N VAL A 167 -8.26 2.62 -3.98
CA VAL A 167 -9.16 3.73 -4.34
C VAL A 167 -9.61 3.64 -5.79
N VAL A 168 -8.70 3.38 -6.73
CA VAL A 168 -9.04 3.25 -8.16
C VAL A 168 -10.00 2.07 -8.42
N GLU A 169 -9.85 0.98 -7.68
CA GLU A 169 -10.73 -0.20 -7.81
C GLU A 169 -12.14 0.05 -7.24
N ASN A 170 -12.26 0.95 -6.26
CA ASN A 170 -13.51 1.21 -5.54
C ASN A 170 -14.24 2.51 -5.96
N VAL A 171 -13.54 3.44 -6.60
CA VAL A 171 -14.03 4.78 -6.91
C VAL A 171 -13.92 5.06 -8.39
N ASN A 172 -15.03 5.50 -9.00
CA ASN A 172 -15.04 5.96 -10.38
C ASN A 172 -14.75 7.47 -10.40
N PHE A 173 -13.61 7.84 -10.98
CA PHE A 173 -13.14 9.22 -11.07
C PHE A 173 -13.82 10.01 -12.20
N TRP A 174 -14.61 9.34 -13.04
CA TRP A 174 -15.17 9.93 -14.23
C TRP A 174 -16.61 10.36 -14.06
N ARG A 175 -16.91 11.47 -14.73
CA ARG A 175 -18.25 12.04 -14.76
C ARG A 175 -19.20 11.06 -15.45
N PRO A 176 -20.52 11.15 -15.16
CA PRO A 176 -21.52 10.37 -15.88
C PRO A 176 -21.34 10.43 -17.40
N ASP A 177 -21.38 9.26 -18.05
CA ASP A 177 -21.19 9.09 -19.50
C ASP A 177 -22.39 8.30 -20.06
N PRO A 178 -22.95 8.67 -21.22
CA PRO A 178 -24.10 7.99 -21.84
C PRO A 178 -23.90 6.48 -22.08
N ARG A 179 -22.65 6.03 -22.23
CA ARG A 179 -22.29 4.61 -22.42
C ARG A 179 -22.41 3.77 -21.14
N GLY A 180 -22.70 4.41 -20.01
CA GLY A 180 -22.96 3.74 -18.73
C GLY A 180 -21.73 3.67 -17.81
N ASN A 181 -21.94 3.16 -16.59
CA ASN A 181 -20.89 3.07 -15.57
C ASN A 181 -19.83 2.02 -15.92
N ASP A 182 -20.21 0.91 -16.54
CA ASP A 182 -19.29 -0.20 -16.83
C ASP A 182 -18.23 0.22 -17.85
N TYR A 183 -18.63 0.97 -18.87
CA TYR A 183 -17.70 1.63 -19.79
C TYR A 183 -16.69 2.50 -19.04
N ARG A 184 -17.16 3.32 -18.09
CA ARG A 184 -16.29 4.18 -17.28
C ARG A 184 -15.35 3.38 -16.37
N VAL A 185 -15.82 2.30 -15.75
CA VAL A 185 -14.92 1.46 -14.94
C VAL A 185 -13.87 0.80 -15.84
N HIS A 186 -14.26 0.32 -17.02
CA HIS A 186 -13.37 -0.32 -17.96
C HIS A 186 -12.27 0.61 -18.48
N ILE A 187 -12.63 1.80 -18.98
CA ILE A 187 -11.60 2.71 -19.48
C ILE A 187 -10.69 3.14 -18.30
N GLN A 188 -11.20 3.27 -17.05
CA GLN A 188 -10.38 3.76 -15.92
C GLN A 188 -9.30 2.75 -15.60
N LYS A 189 -9.69 1.48 -15.64
CA LYS A 189 -8.77 0.34 -15.56
C LYS A 189 -7.70 0.41 -16.66
N LEU A 190 -8.05 0.66 -17.92
CA LEU A 190 -7.06 0.80 -19.01
C LEU A 190 -6.10 1.98 -18.76
N CYS A 191 -6.64 3.14 -18.35
CA CYS A 191 -5.83 4.32 -18.03
C CYS A 191 -4.90 4.09 -16.85
N TYR A 192 -5.34 3.30 -15.86
CA TYR A 192 -4.52 2.88 -14.72
C TYR A 192 -3.42 1.90 -15.15
N GLU A 193 -3.78 0.84 -15.89
CA GLU A 193 -2.83 -0.17 -16.38
C GLU A 193 -1.73 0.45 -17.25
N ALA A 194 -2.09 1.40 -18.12
CA ALA A 194 -1.11 2.13 -18.91
C ALA A 194 -0.09 2.89 -18.03
N MET A 195 -0.53 3.47 -16.92
CA MET A 195 0.36 4.11 -15.95
C MET A 195 1.19 3.12 -15.14
N GLU A 196 0.72 1.89 -14.89
CA GLU A 196 1.52 0.89 -14.16
C GLU A 196 2.76 0.47 -14.95
N THR A 197 2.67 0.44 -16.29
CA THR A 197 3.79 0.00 -17.16
C THR A 197 4.97 0.96 -17.20
N ARG A 198 4.80 2.23 -16.77
CA ARG A 198 5.85 3.26 -16.86
C ARG A 198 5.90 4.13 -15.61
N LEU A 199 7.06 4.73 -15.32
CA LEU A 199 7.18 5.69 -14.22
C LEU A 199 6.28 6.91 -14.42
N ARG A 200 6.14 7.38 -15.67
CA ARG A 200 5.28 8.49 -16.07
C ARG A 200 4.97 8.43 -17.56
N LEU A 201 3.72 8.66 -17.93
CA LEU A 201 3.33 8.84 -19.33
C LEU A 201 3.63 10.26 -19.78
N ASN A 202 4.23 10.42 -20.97
CA ASN A 202 4.41 11.74 -21.58
C ASN A 202 3.13 12.23 -22.26
N ASP A 203 3.10 13.49 -22.69
CA ASP A 203 1.89 14.10 -23.28
C ASP A 203 1.49 13.48 -24.63
N ALA A 204 2.43 12.88 -25.37
CA ALA A 204 2.11 12.17 -26.60
C ALA A 204 1.41 10.84 -26.30
N GLU A 205 1.91 10.09 -25.31
CA GLU A 205 1.34 8.83 -24.85
C GLU A 205 -0.05 9.03 -24.24
N LYS A 206 -0.21 10.05 -23.40
CA LYS A 206 -1.52 10.43 -22.82
C LYS A 206 -2.53 10.74 -23.92
N ARG A 207 -2.15 11.50 -24.94
CA ARG A 207 -3.02 11.79 -26.10
C ARG A 207 -3.36 10.55 -26.91
N ALA A 208 -2.37 9.68 -27.17
CA ALA A 208 -2.58 8.43 -27.89
C ALA A 208 -3.57 7.52 -27.16
N LEU A 209 -3.47 7.40 -25.83
CA LEU A 209 -4.41 6.62 -25.02
C LEU A 209 -5.83 7.19 -25.06
N VAL A 210 -5.97 8.52 -24.92
CA VAL A 210 -7.28 9.18 -25.02
C VAL A 210 -7.93 8.91 -26.38
N GLN A 211 -7.15 9.02 -27.47
CA GLN A 211 -7.63 8.73 -28.83
C GLN A 211 -7.99 7.26 -29.03
N ALA A 212 -7.15 6.34 -28.54
CA ALA A 212 -7.38 4.91 -28.70
C ALA A 212 -8.58 4.39 -27.90
N THR A 213 -8.90 5.05 -26.79
CA THR A 213 -9.99 4.65 -25.89
C THR A 213 -11.27 5.44 -26.07
N ASP A 214 -11.26 6.51 -26.89
CA ASP A 214 -12.39 7.44 -27.07
C ASP A 214 -12.99 7.93 -25.73
N CYS A 215 -12.11 8.17 -24.76
CA CYS A 215 -12.49 8.62 -23.42
C CYS A 215 -12.46 10.14 -23.29
N ASN A 216 -13.11 10.66 -22.25
CA ASN A 216 -13.09 12.08 -21.98
C ASN A 216 -11.68 12.52 -21.56
N MET A 217 -11.07 13.40 -22.36
CA MET A 217 -9.70 13.88 -22.15
C MET A 217 -9.52 14.55 -20.79
N GLU A 218 -10.43 15.44 -20.39
CA GLU A 218 -10.30 16.19 -19.15
C GLU A 218 -10.30 15.25 -17.93
N ASP A 219 -11.20 14.26 -17.96
CA ASP A 219 -11.34 13.25 -16.91
C ASP A 219 -10.13 12.30 -16.83
N ALA A 220 -9.58 11.88 -17.98
CA ALA A 220 -8.35 11.09 -18.03
C ALA A 220 -7.14 11.86 -17.45
N TYR A 221 -6.97 13.12 -17.82
CA TYR A 221 -5.86 13.95 -17.33
C TYR A 221 -5.98 14.26 -15.83
N LYS A 222 -7.20 14.52 -15.33
CA LYS A 222 -7.44 14.68 -13.89
C LYS A 222 -7.10 13.41 -13.12
N PHE A 223 -7.52 12.25 -13.64
CA PHE A 223 -7.22 10.95 -13.05
C PHE A 223 -5.72 10.68 -12.98
N TRP A 224 -4.99 10.88 -14.08
CA TRP A 224 -3.54 10.71 -14.11
C TRP A 224 -2.82 11.72 -13.21
N SER A 225 -3.26 12.98 -13.16
CA SER A 225 -2.70 13.98 -12.25
C SER A 225 -2.91 13.60 -10.79
N TRP A 226 -4.07 13.03 -10.44
CA TRP A 226 -4.33 12.52 -9.11
C TRP A 226 -3.41 11.35 -8.78
N LEU A 227 -3.23 10.39 -9.69
CA LEU A 227 -2.28 9.28 -9.50
C LEU A 227 -0.84 9.77 -9.33
N GLU A 228 -0.36 10.67 -10.19
CA GLU A 228 1.00 11.23 -10.11
C GLU A 228 1.24 11.93 -8.76
N LYS A 229 0.24 12.67 -8.25
CA LYS A 229 0.34 13.37 -6.96
C LYS A 229 0.39 12.41 -5.77
N ASN A 230 -0.30 11.28 -5.83
CA ASN A 230 -0.41 10.32 -4.73
C ASN A 230 0.57 9.13 -4.85
N ARG A 231 1.54 9.19 -5.77
CA ARG A 231 2.53 8.12 -6.04
C ARG A 231 3.98 8.61 -6.05
N ALA A 232 4.27 9.72 -5.39
CA ALA A 232 5.61 10.28 -5.36
C ALA A 232 6.61 9.30 -4.70
N SER A 233 6.27 8.79 -3.52
CA SER A 233 7.08 7.78 -2.79
C SER A 233 7.10 6.46 -3.54
N TYR A 234 6.00 6.04 -4.18
CA TYR A 234 5.99 4.81 -4.99
C TYR A 234 6.95 4.90 -6.19
N ASN A 235 6.97 6.02 -6.90
CA ASN A 235 7.90 6.21 -8.01
C ASN A 235 9.36 6.30 -7.55
N ALA A 236 9.61 6.97 -6.42
CA ALA A 236 10.91 7.02 -5.79
C ALA A 236 11.37 5.63 -5.33
N MET A 237 10.47 4.81 -4.79
CA MET A 237 10.71 3.40 -4.44
C MET A 237 11.12 2.58 -5.65
N LYS A 238 10.39 2.67 -6.77
CA LYS A 238 10.77 1.99 -8.02
C LYS A 238 12.15 2.42 -8.51
N ALA A 239 12.45 3.72 -8.48
CA ALA A 239 13.76 4.24 -8.86
C ALA A 239 14.89 3.69 -7.96
N CYS A 240 14.64 3.58 -6.65
CA CYS A 240 15.54 2.96 -5.69
C CYS A 240 15.77 1.47 -5.96
N ILE A 241 14.70 0.70 -6.20
CA ILE A 241 14.82 -0.74 -6.52
C ILE A 241 15.67 -0.92 -7.77
N SER A 242 15.34 -0.23 -8.88
CA SER A 242 16.12 -0.31 -10.12
C SER A 242 17.56 0.18 -9.97
N LEU A 243 17.85 1.07 -9.02
CA LEU A 243 19.21 1.48 -8.70
C LEU A 243 19.95 0.38 -7.93
N LEU A 244 19.33 -0.23 -6.92
CA LEU A 244 19.92 -1.29 -6.10
C LEU A 244 20.20 -2.54 -6.94
N GLU A 245 19.29 -2.94 -7.82
CA GLU A 245 19.48 -4.05 -8.77
C GLU A 245 20.73 -3.82 -9.63
N ARG A 246 20.86 -2.64 -10.24
CA ARG A 246 22.04 -2.27 -11.05
C ARG A 246 23.33 -2.26 -10.25
N LEU A 247 23.32 -1.75 -9.02
CA LEU A 247 24.50 -1.71 -8.16
C LEU A 247 24.92 -3.11 -7.67
N ASN A 248 23.95 -4.01 -7.51
CA ASN A 248 24.20 -5.40 -7.15
C ASN A 248 24.87 -6.16 -8.32
N GLU A 249 24.46 -5.91 -9.56
CA GLU A 249 25.08 -6.49 -10.76
C GLU A 249 26.54 -6.03 -10.97
N ILE A 250 26.85 -4.77 -10.65
CA ILE A 250 28.19 -4.17 -10.83
C ILE A 250 29.18 -4.63 -9.75
N THR A 251 28.68 -5.13 -8.61
CA THR A 251 29.52 -5.61 -7.51
C THR A 251 29.59 -7.13 -7.56
N PRO A 252 30.58 -7.75 -8.25
CA PRO A 252 30.72 -9.21 -8.19
C PRO A 252 31.05 -9.59 -6.76
N GLN A 253 30.04 -10.06 -6.02
CA GLN A 253 30.29 -10.91 -4.87
C GLN A 253 31.05 -12.12 -5.41
N GLY A 254 32.21 -12.41 -4.83
CA GLY A 254 32.93 -13.66 -5.08
C GLY A 254 32.07 -14.84 -4.65
N ARG A 255 31.11 -15.24 -5.48
CA ARG A 255 30.46 -16.53 -5.40
C ARG A 255 31.32 -17.51 -6.18
N THR A 256 32.03 -18.33 -5.43
CA THR A 256 32.55 -19.61 -5.88
C THR A 256 31.49 -20.34 -6.70
N VAL A 257 31.84 -20.56 -7.95
CA VAL A 257 31.12 -21.43 -8.88
C VAL A 257 31.15 -22.84 -8.31
N ASN A 258 29.98 -23.35 -7.94
CA ASN A 258 29.59 -24.76 -7.94
C ASN A 258 28.08 -24.71 -8.12
N GLY A 259 27.42 -25.22 -9.15
CA GLY A 259 27.74 -26.13 -10.23
C GLY A 259 26.37 -26.68 -10.65
N ARG A 260 25.98 -26.45 -11.91
CA ARG A 260 24.85 -27.03 -12.66
C ARG A 260 23.86 -27.96 -11.92
N ALA A 261 22.57 -27.67 -12.09
CA ALA A 261 21.67 -28.56 -12.82
C ALA A 261 20.52 -27.76 -13.45
N THR A 262 20.52 -27.74 -14.78
CA THR A 262 19.41 -27.47 -15.68
C THR A 262 18.16 -28.26 -15.31
N LEU A 263 16.97 -27.73 -15.60
CA LEU A 263 15.89 -28.50 -16.23
C LEU A 263 14.91 -27.54 -16.92
N SER A 264 14.97 -27.59 -18.24
CA SER A 264 13.90 -27.21 -19.17
C SER A 264 12.81 -28.29 -19.10
N ASP A 265 11.56 -27.87 -19.21
CA ASP A 265 10.64 -28.26 -20.30
C ASP A 265 9.66 -27.11 -20.53
#